data_AF-A0A8T1S8V8-F1
#
_entry.id   AF-A0A8T1S8V8-F1
#
_cell.length_a   1.000
_cell.length_b   1.000
_cell.length_c   1.000
_cell.angle_alpha   90.00
_cell.angle_beta   90.00
_cell.angle_gamma   90.00
#
_symmetry.space_group_name_H-M   'P 1'
#
loop_
_entity.id
_entity.type
_entity.pdbx_description
1 polymer ?
#
loop_
_entity_poly.entity_id
_entity_poly.type
_entity_poly.pdbx_seq_one_letter_code
_entity_poly.pdbx_strand_id
1 'polypeptide(L)'
;LFFTFPLGKASDGGTREDDEQVQEMFVQIMLNLYREEQGLEELLSAVELQSLIIATASLWDQCNLSWKAPTGRVLRTISKAQTKTAIMYLQAADCIKIAIQNLFKLADTLPTSDMCEAVSIILCFVKDSYPISSALLLEFEN
;
A
#
# COMPACT_ATOMS: atom_id res chain seq x y z
N LEU A 1 -0.44 6.79 -8.31
CA LEU A 1 0.15 6.38 -7.01
C LEU A 1 0.57 7.62 -6.23
N PHE A 2 0.19 7.73 -4.96
CA PHE A 2 0.41 8.93 -4.11
C PHE A 2 1.89 9.27 -3.91
N PHE A 3 2.78 8.35 -4.22
CA PHE A 3 4.24 8.48 -4.11
C PHE A 3 4.79 9.76 -4.73
N THR A 4 4.12 10.33 -5.74
CA THR A 4 4.63 11.48 -6.51
C THR A 4 3.79 12.74 -6.40
N PHE A 5 2.64 12.73 -5.70
CA PHE A 5 1.75 13.90 -5.68
C PHE A 5 2.32 14.95 -4.71
N PRO A 6 2.84 16.10 -5.18
CA PRO A 6 3.31 17.14 -4.29
C PRO A 6 2.08 17.85 -3.70
N LEU A 7 1.96 17.87 -2.38
CA LEU A 7 1.14 18.90 -1.74
C LEU A 7 1.81 20.25 -2.02
N GLY A 8 1.05 21.19 -2.55
CA GLY A 8 1.58 22.43 -3.11
C GLY A 8 2.48 23.15 -2.11
N LYS A 9 3.60 23.70 -2.59
CA LYS A 9 4.23 24.78 -1.83
C LYS A 9 3.31 25.98 -1.99
N ALA A 10 2.68 26.42 -0.91
CA ALA A 10 1.84 27.61 -0.85
C ALA A 10 2.45 28.78 -1.65
N SER A 11 2.03 28.94 -2.90
CA SER A 11 2.42 30.05 -3.76
C SER A 11 1.21 30.74 -4.41
N ASP A 12 0.00 30.30 -4.07
CA ASP A 12 -1.25 30.93 -4.52
C ASP A 12 -2.31 30.77 -3.44
N GLY A 13 -2.42 31.75 -2.54
CA GLY A 13 -3.60 32.02 -1.68
C GLY A 13 -4.04 30.99 -0.62
N GLY A 14 -3.78 29.69 -0.80
CA GLY A 14 -4.20 28.61 0.09
C GLY A 14 -3.19 28.38 1.21
N THR A 15 -3.71 28.07 2.41
CA THR A 15 -2.85 27.73 3.54
C THR A 15 -2.44 26.25 3.50
N ARG A 16 -1.29 25.91 4.08
CA ARG A 16 -0.86 24.50 4.25
C ARG A 16 -1.90 23.64 4.98
N GLU A 17 -2.69 24.27 5.84
CA GLU A 17 -3.76 23.62 6.61
C GLU A 17 -4.93 23.19 5.69
N ASP A 18 -5.25 23.97 4.66
CA ASP A 18 -6.26 23.62 3.65
C ASP A 18 -5.81 22.40 2.83
N ASP A 19 -4.54 22.38 2.43
CA ASP A 19 -3.92 21.29 1.67
C ASP A 19 -3.91 19.97 2.47
N GLU A 20 -3.57 20.01 3.76
CA GLU A 20 -3.61 18.86 4.66
C GLU A 20 -5.05 18.37 4.90
N GLN A 21 -6.02 19.29 5.03
CA GLN A 21 -7.43 18.93 5.17
C GLN A 21 -7.98 18.24 3.92
N VAL A 22 -7.64 18.74 2.73
CA VAL A 22 -8.02 18.12 1.45
C VAL A 22 -7.38 16.73 1.32
N GLN A 23 -6.11 16.60 1.70
CA GLN A 23 -5.44 15.29 1.75
C GLN A 23 -6.19 14.33 2.67
N GLU A 24 -6.50 14.74 3.89
CA GLU A 24 -7.19 13.86 4.84
C GLU A 24 -8.59 13.47 4.35
N MET A 25 -9.33 14.41 3.75
CA MET A 25 -10.63 14.12 3.15
C MET A 25 -10.51 13.06 2.05
N PHE A 26 -9.51 13.21 1.18
CA PHE A 26 -9.24 12.25 0.11
C PHE A 26 -8.85 10.87 0.66
N VAL A 27 -7.99 10.84 1.68
CA VAL A 27 -7.61 9.61 2.38
C VAL A 27 -8.84 8.95 2.98
N GLN A 28 -9.72 9.70 3.63
CA GLN A 28 -10.93 9.17 4.24
C GLN A 28 -11.88 8.57 3.19
N ILE A 29 -12.00 9.18 2.00
CA ILE A 29 -12.75 8.60 0.88
C ILE A 29 -12.17 7.23 0.50
N MET A 30 -10.85 7.12 0.36
CA MET A 30 -10.20 5.84 0.02
C MET A 30 -10.36 4.80 1.11
N LEU A 31 -10.24 5.21 2.39
CA LEU A 31 -10.44 4.33 3.52
C LEU A 31 -11.86 3.77 3.54
N ASN A 32 -12.87 4.58 3.20
CA ASN A 32 -14.25 4.13 3.12
C ASN A 32 -14.47 3.22 1.91
N LEU A 33 -13.93 3.59 0.74
CA LEU A 33 -14.08 2.82 -0.50
C LEU A 33 -13.49 1.42 -0.37
N TYR A 34 -12.23 1.30 0.08
CA TYR A 34 -11.53 0.02 0.15
C TYR A 34 -11.84 -0.80 1.40
N ARG A 35 -12.74 -0.32 2.26
CA ARG A 35 -13.30 -1.14 3.35
C ARG A 35 -14.42 -2.06 2.85
N GLU A 36 -15.08 -1.66 1.76
CA GLU A 36 -16.15 -2.41 1.14
C GLU A 36 -15.59 -3.36 0.07
N GLU A 37 -16.12 -4.58 0.00
CA GLU A 37 -15.68 -5.62 -0.95
C GLU A 37 -15.75 -5.14 -2.40
N GLN A 38 -16.81 -4.42 -2.78
CA GLN A 38 -16.96 -3.88 -4.14
C GLN A 38 -15.82 -2.93 -4.53
N GLY A 39 -15.41 -2.04 -3.61
CA GLY A 39 -14.30 -1.12 -3.88
C GLY A 39 -12.96 -1.83 -4.05
N LEU A 40 -12.78 -2.97 -3.37
CA LEU A 40 -11.59 -3.80 -3.56
C LEU A 40 -11.63 -4.56 -4.90
N GLU A 41 -12.78 -5.11 -5.29
CA GLU A 41 -12.93 -5.79 -6.58
C GLU A 41 -12.69 -4.84 -7.77
N GLU A 42 -13.12 -3.57 -7.68
CA GLU A 42 -12.79 -2.55 -8.67
C GLU A 42 -11.27 -2.32 -8.76
N LEU A 43 -10.57 -2.24 -7.61
CA LEU A 43 -9.11 -2.09 -7.55
C LEU A 43 -8.34 -3.31 -8.11
N LEU A 44 -8.90 -4.51 -7.99
CA LEU A 44 -8.34 -5.72 -8.60
C LEU A 44 -8.50 -5.69 -10.11
N SER A 45 -9.68 -5.27 -10.59
CA SER A 45 -10.04 -5.31 -12.00
C SER A 45 -9.15 -4.45 -12.89
N ALA A 46 -8.57 -3.38 -12.33
CA ALA A 46 -7.68 -2.49 -13.07
C ALA A 46 -6.18 -2.68 -12.70
N VAL A 47 -5.85 -3.78 -12.01
CA VAL A 47 -4.46 -4.25 -11.75
C VAL A 47 -3.66 -3.27 -10.86
N GLU A 48 -4.34 -2.35 -10.16
CA GLU A 48 -3.65 -1.38 -9.31
C GLU A 48 -3.18 -1.99 -8.00
N LEU A 49 -3.87 -3.01 -7.47
CA LEU A 49 -3.51 -3.57 -6.16
C LEU A 49 -2.10 -4.18 -6.15
N GLN A 50 -1.76 -5.01 -7.14
CA GLN A 50 -0.41 -5.57 -7.27
C GLN A 50 0.60 -4.42 -7.42
N SER A 51 0.31 -3.47 -8.31
CA SER A 51 1.20 -2.32 -8.56
C SER A 51 1.47 -1.50 -7.30
N LEU A 52 0.46 -1.30 -6.45
CA LEU A 52 0.58 -0.61 -5.16
C LEU A 52 1.50 -1.35 -4.19
N ILE A 53 1.37 -2.68 -4.10
CA ILE A 53 2.20 -3.51 -3.22
C ILE A 53 3.65 -3.53 -3.72
N ILE A 54 3.86 -3.73 -5.02
CA ILE A 54 5.21 -3.72 -5.61
C ILE A 54 5.87 -2.35 -5.47
N ALA A 55 5.13 -1.26 -5.71
CA ALA A 55 5.66 0.10 -5.51
C ALA A 55 6.03 0.35 -4.05
N THR A 56 5.24 -0.14 -3.09
CA THR A 56 5.59 -0.10 -1.66
C THR A 56 6.91 -0.82 -1.36
N ALA A 57 7.18 -1.93 -2.03
CA ALA A 57 8.42 -2.68 -1.85
C ALA A 57 9.62 -2.15 -2.64
N SER A 58 9.42 -1.18 -3.54
CA SER A 58 10.44 -0.76 -4.52
C SER A 58 10.76 0.73 -4.47
N LEU A 59 9.82 1.56 -4.01
CA LEU A 59 9.86 3.01 -4.12
C LEU A 59 9.46 3.72 -2.81
N TRP A 60 9.51 3.01 -1.68
CA TRP A 60 9.06 3.58 -0.40
C TRP A 60 9.90 4.77 0.05
N ASP A 61 11.21 4.73 -0.16
CA ASP A 61 12.12 5.87 0.06
C ASP A 61 11.77 7.08 -0.81
N GLN A 62 11.31 6.83 -2.03
CA GLN A 62 10.89 7.86 -2.99
C GLN A 62 9.47 8.37 -2.72
N CYS A 63 8.74 7.77 -1.78
CA CYS A 63 7.44 8.26 -1.36
C CYS A 63 7.56 9.67 -0.79
N ASN A 64 6.72 10.58 -1.29
CA ASN A 64 6.56 11.88 -0.67
C ASN A 64 6.27 11.73 0.84
N LEU A 65 7.08 12.42 1.67
CA LEU A 65 7.00 12.34 3.13
C LEU A 65 5.59 12.62 3.67
N SER A 66 4.85 13.58 3.09
CA SER A 66 3.48 13.88 3.54
C SER A 66 2.48 12.79 3.14
N TRP A 67 2.80 11.94 2.18
CA TRP A 67 1.95 10.83 1.72
C TRP A 67 2.34 9.46 2.29
N LYS A 68 3.53 9.31 2.90
CA LYS A 68 3.98 8.02 3.47
C LYS A 68 2.97 7.45 4.47
N ALA A 69 2.67 8.17 5.55
CA ALA A 69 1.73 7.72 6.57
C ALA A 69 0.30 7.52 6.04
N PRO A 70 -0.28 8.45 5.24
CA PRO A 70 -1.55 8.22 4.54
C PRO A 70 -1.58 6.96 3.68
N THR A 71 -0.55 6.74 2.87
CA THR A 71 -0.45 5.55 1.99
C THR A 71 -0.42 4.28 2.83
N GLY A 72 0.38 4.26 3.91
CA GLY A 72 0.43 3.14 4.83
C GLY A 72 -0.93 2.85 5.50
N ARG A 73 -1.72 3.88 5.84
CA ARG A 73 -3.09 3.71 6.36
C ARG A 73 -4.01 3.05 5.32
N VAL A 74 -4.01 3.54 4.08
CA VAL A 74 -4.84 3.00 3.00
C VAL A 74 -4.47 1.54 2.69
N LEU A 75 -3.18 1.22 2.57
CA LEU A 75 -2.71 -0.15 2.29
C LEU A 75 -3.08 -1.13 3.42
N ARG A 76 -3.00 -0.71 4.68
CA ARG A 76 -3.45 -1.53 5.82
C ARG A 76 -4.97 -1.72 5.85
N THR A 77 -5.74 -0.76 5.36
CA THR A 77 -7.19 -0.92 5.19
C THR A 77 -7.51 -1.95 4.10
N ILE A 78 -6.86 -1.84 2.95
CA ILE A 78 -6.99 -2.82 1.86
C ILE A 78 -6.59 -4.23 2.34
N SER A 79 -5.48 -4.34 3.06
CA SER A 79 -5.01 -5.60 3.65
C SER A 79 -6.08 -6.29 4.50
N LYS A 80 -6.79 -5.52 5.34
CA LYS A 80 -7.86 -6.05 6.22
C LYS A 80 -9.14 -6.43 5.48
N ALA A 81 -9.39 -5.83 4.31
CA ALA A 81 -10.59 -6.05 3.52
C ALA A 81 -10.43 -7.15 2.46
N GLN A 82 -9.31 -7.86 2.46
CA GLN A 82 -9.02 -8.88 1.45
C GLN A 82 -10.14 -9.92 1.31
N THR A 83 -10.52 -10.16 0.06
CA THR A 83 -11.43 -11.24 -0.33
C THR A 83 -10.64 -12.46 -0.77
N LYS A 84 -11.32 -13.62 -0.88
CA LYS A 84 -10.71 -14.81 -1.48
C LYS A 84 -10.24 -14.54 -2.92
N THR A 85 -11.00 -13.77 -3.69
CA THR A 85 -10.64 -13.36 -5.06
C THR A 85 -9.35 -12.53 -5.06
N ALA A 86 -9.26 -11.53 -4.18
CA ALA A 86 -8.06 -10.70 -4.01
C ALA A 86 -6.82 -11.55 -3.70
N ILE A 87 -6.96 -12.48 -2.76
CA ILE A 87 -5.86 -13.37 -2.34
C ILE A 87 -5.39 -14.23 -3.51
N MET A 88 -6.32 -14.86 -4.24
CA MET A 88 -5.98 -15.70 -5.38
C MET A 88 -5.31 -14.90 -6.51
N TYR A 89 -5.78 -13.68 -6.76
CA TYR A 89 -5.17 -12.78 -7.72
C TYR A 89 -3.73 -12.42 -7.33
N LEU A 90 -3.50 -12.03 -6.07
CA LEU A 90 -2.18 -11.67 -5.56
C LEU A 90 -1.20 -12.84 -5.62
N GLN A 91 -1.65 -14.03 -5.24
CA GLN A 91 -0.86 -15.26 -5.30
C GLN A 91 -0.50 -15.63 -6.75
N ALA A 92 -1.47 -15.58 -7.67
CA ALA A 92 -1.22 -15.92 -9.08
C ALA A 92 -0.22 -14.98 -9.75
N ALA A 93 -0.02 -13.79 -9.18
CA ALA A 93 0.89 -12.77 -9.67
C ALA A 93 2.25 -12.75 -8.95
N ASP A 94 2.53 -13.71 -8.05
CA ASP A 94 3.72 -13.76 -7.20
C ASP A 94 3.98 -12.43 -6.47
N CYS A 95 2.92 -11.75 -6.05
CA CYS A 95 2.99 -10.39 -5.53
C CYS A 95 3.85 -10.26 -4.27
N ILE A 96 3.66 -11.14 -3.30
CA ILE A 96 4.38 -11.12 -2.02
C ILE A 96 5.85 -11.51 -2.22
N LYS A 97 6.11 -12.52 -3.04
CA LYS A 97 7.47 -12.95 -3.38
C LYS A 97 8.26 -11.85 -4.06
N ILE A 98 7.67 -11.20 -5.08
CA ILE A 98 8.32 -10.08 -5.77
C ILE A 98 8.55 -8.91 -4.81
N ALA A 99 7.58 -8.60 -3.93
CA ALA A 99 7.72 -7.54 -2.94
C ALA A 99 8.89 -7.82 -1.97
N ILE A 100 8.98 -9.02 -1.42
CA ILE A 100 10.09 -9.42 -0.53
C ILE A 100 11.44 -9.30 -1.25
N GLN A 101 11.54 -9.81 -2.49
CA GLN A 101 12.76 -9.72 -3.27
C GLN A 101 13.18 -8.27 -3.54
N ASN A 102 12.23 -7.35 -3.75
CA ASN A 102 12.54 -5.94 -3.94
C ASN A 102 12.99 -5.28 -2.63
N LEU A 103 12.35 -5.60 -1.50
CA LEU A 103 12.79 -5.14 -0.19
C LEU A 103 14.21 -5.63 0.16
N PHE A 104 14.55 -6.89 -0.16
CA PHE A 104 15.90 -7.41 0.02
C PHE A 104 16.94 -6.63 -0.78
N LYS A 105 16.64 -6.25 -2.02
CA LYS A 105 17.56 -5.43 -2.85
C LYS A 105 17.79 -4.04 -2.26
N LEU A 106 16.82 -3.51 -1.51
CA LEU A 106 16.89 -2.19 -0.90
C LEU A 106 17.44 -2.20 0.53
N ALA A 107 17.61 -3.38 1.14
CA ALA A 107 17.91 -3.51 2.57
C ALA A 107 19.18 -2.75 3.01
N ASP A 108 20.19 -2.64 2.14
CA ASP A 108 21.44 -1.94 2.42
C ASP A 108 21.37 -0.43 2.18
N THR A 109 20.37 0.05 1.45
CA THR A 109 20.25 1.47 1.04
C THR A 109 19.12 2.21 1.74
N LEU A 110 18.08 1.50 2.17
CA LEU A 110 16.88 2.08 2.75
C LEU A 110 17.12 2.43 4.24
N PRO A 111 16.67 3.61 4.73
CA PRO A 111 16.67 3.88 6.16
C PRO A 111 15.91 2.80 6.93
N THR A 112 16.41 2.38 8.09
CA THR A 112 15.81 1.28 8.87
C THR A 112 14.33 1.52 9.19
N SER A 113 13.93 2.75 9.49
CA SER A 113 12.52 3.09 9.74
C SER A 113 11.63 2.88 8.53
N ASP A 114 12.12 3.24 7.34
CA ASP A 114 11.41 3.07 6.07
C ASP A 114 11.30 1.58 5.72
N MET A 115 12.37 0.81 5.98
CA MET A 115 12.38 -0.64 5.77
C MET A 115 11.37 -1.33 6.68
N CYS A 116 11.37 -0.99 7.97
CA CYS A 116 10.41 -1.54 8.93
C CYS A 116 8.97 -1.21 8.53
N GLU A 117 8.69 0.02 8.08
CA GLU A 117 7.34 0.41 7.69
C GLU A 117 6.88 -0.36 6.44
N ALA A 118 7.69 -0.39 5.38
CA ALA A 118 7.37 -1.12 4.16
C ALA A 118 7.18 -2.62 4.41
N VAL A 119 8.10 -3.26 5.15
CA VAL A 119 7.98 -4.66 5.57
C VAL A 119 6.71 -4.87 6.38
N SER A 120 6.39 -3.98 7.32
CA SER A 120 5.17 -4.12 8.15
C SER A 120 3.91 -4.10 7.30
N ILE A 121 3.87 -3.30 6.23
CA ILE A 121 2.72 -3.24 5.32
C ILE A 121 2.60 -4.56 4.55
N ILE A 122 3.69 -5.07 3.96
CA ILE A 122 3.68 -6.36 3.25
C ILE A 122 3.25 -7.50 4.17
N LEU A 123 3.78 -7.54 5.41
CA LEU A 123 3.39 -8.54 6.41
C LEU A 123 1.92 -8.43 6.82
N CYS A 124 1.32 -7.22 6.79
CA CYS A 124 -0.12 -7.11 7.02
C CYS A 124 -0.90 -7.89 5.95
N PHE A 125 -0.52 -7.81 4.67
CA PHE A 125 -1.22 -8.53 3.60
C PHE A 125 -1.19 -10.05 3.83
N VAL A 126 -0.03 -10.59 4.22
CA VAL A 126 0.11 -12.01 4.55
C VAL A 126 -0.74 -12.37 5.78
N LYS A 127 -0.57 -11.64 6.88
CA LYS A 127 -1.21 -11.93 8.17
C LYS A 127 -2.74 -11.78 8.11
N ASP A 128 -3.25 -10.77 7.43
CA ASP A 128 -4.69 -10.52 7.31
C ASP A 128 -5.36 -11.51 6.32
N SER A 129 -4.62 -12.05 5.34
CA SER A 129 -5.13 -13.08 4.43
C SER A 129 -5.30 -14.45 5.09
N TYR A 130 -4.47 -14.76 6.09
CA TYR A 130 -4.30 -16.10 6.65
C TYR A 130 -5.60 -16.75 7.17
N PRO A 131 -6.52 -16.04 7.85
CA PRO A 131 -7.80 -16.61 8.27
C PRO A 131 -8.71 -17.06 7.11
N ILE A 132 -8.49 -16.52 5.90
CA ILE A 132 -9.26 -16.82 4.69
C ILE A 132 -8.53 -17.88 3.84
N SER A 133 -7.21 -17.75 3.70
CA SER A 133 -6.36 -18.67 2.93
C SER A 133 -4.88 -18.51 3.33
N SER A 134 -4.14 -19.61 3.41
CA SER A 134 -2.69 -19.60 3.66
C SER A 134 -1.84 -19.31 2.42
N ALA A 135 -2.46 -19.05 1.27
CA ALA A 135 -1.80 -18.85 -0.03
C ALA A 135 -0.63 -17.85 0.00
N LEU A 136 -0.86 -16.64 0.53
CA LEU A 136 0.16 -15.59 0.59
C LEU A 136 1.26 -15.90 1.61
N LEU A 137 0.97 -16.70 2.64
CA LEU A 137 1.99 -17.17 3.58
C LEU A 137 2.94 -18.16 2.90
N LEU A 138 2.39 -19.14 2.16
CA LEU A 138 3.21 -20.09 1.41
C LEU A 138 4.09 -19.38 0.39
N GLU A 139 3.59 -18.30 -0.21
CA GLU A 139 4.38 -17.46 -1.11
C GLU A 139 5.50 -16.70 -0.36
N PHE A 140 5.22 -16.16 0.83
CA PHE A 140 6.21 -15.49 1.68
C PHE A 140 7.37 -16.41 2.11
N GLU A 141 7.08 -17.70 2.34
CA GLU A 141 8.05 -18.68 2.81
C GLU A 141 9.01 -19.21 1.73
N ASN A 142 8.77 -18.92 0.44
CA ASN A 142 9.48 -19.48 -0.73
C ASN A 142 10.25 -18.44 -1.56
#